data_AF-A0A9D9LDX0-F1
#
_entry.id   AF-A0A9D9LDX0-F1
#
_cell.length_a   1.000
_cell.length_b   1.000
_cell.length_c   1.000
_cell.angle_alpha   90.00
_cell.angle_beta   90.00
_cell.angle_gamma   90.00
#
_symmetry.space_group_name_H-M   'P 1'
#
loop_
_entity.id
_entity.type
_entity.pdbx_description
1 polymer ?
#
loop_
_entity_poly.entity_id
_entity_poly.type
_entity_poly.pdbx_seq_one_letter_code
_entity_poly.pdbx_strand_id
1 'polypeptide(L)' 'MPISIEPLNVLDILRSIPDSVLTIDAEQRLITLNAPAETLTGHP' A
#
# COMPACT_ATOMS: atom_id res chain seq x y z
N MET A 1 -18.38 -14.21 9.63
CA MET A 1 -17.73 -13.53 8.50
C MET A 1 -17.31 -14.61 7.51
N PRO A 2 -17.83 -14.66 6.28
CA PRO A 2 -17.33 -15.62 5.30
C PRO A 2 -15.86 -15.32 5.04
N ILE A 3 -15.03 -16.36 5.03
CA ILE A 3 -13.61 -16.25 4.67
C ILE A 3 -13.57 -16.25 3.14
N SER A 4 -13.12 -15.14 2.52
CA SER A 4 -12.94 -15.10 1.06
C SER A 4 -11.85 -16.10 0.66
N ILE A 5 -12.12 -16.88 -0.39
CA ILE A 5 -11.22 -17.90 -0.96
C ILE A 5 -10.32 -17.31 -2.05
N GLU A 6 -10.43 -16.02 -2.33
CA GLU A 6 -9.60 -15.34 -3.31
C GLU A 6 -8.16 -15.19 -2.80
N PRO A 7 -7.15 -15.34 -3.68
CA PRO A 7 -5.76 -15.12 -3.30
C PRO A 7 -5.59 -13.69 -2.80
N LEU A 8 -4.95 -13.57 -1.65
CA LEU A 8 -4.72 -12.29 -1.00
C LEU A 8 -3.86 -11.40 -1.93
N ASN A 9 -4.46 -10.33 -2.43
CA ASN A 9 -3.78 -9.37 -3.28
C ASN A 9 -2.78 -8.58 -2.44
N VAL A 10 -1.51 -8.66 -2.80
CA VAL A 10 -0.41 -7.97 -2.10
C VAL A 10 -0.67 -6.47 -1.99
N LEU A 11 -1.27 -5.84 -3.00
CA LEU A 11 -1.62 -4.42 -2.92
C LEU A 11 -2.64 -4.11 -1.82
N ASP A 12 -3.59 -5.01 -1.59
CA ASP A 12 -4.61 -4.81 -0.56
C ASP A 12 -4.02 -5.01 0.83
N ILE A 13 -3.04 -5.91 0.97
CA ILE A 13 -2.23 -6.02 2.19
C ILE A 13 -1.49 -4.71 2.45
N LEU A 14 -0.73 -4.22 1.46
CA LEU A 14 0.09 -3.01 1.61
C LEU A 14 -0.76 -1.77 1.95
N ARG A 15 -1.96 -1.65 1.37
CA ARG A 15 -2.93 -0.59 1.68
C ARG A 15 -3.52 -0.71 3.09
N SER A 16 -3.63 -1.93 3.62
CA SER A 16 -4.22 -2.18 4.95
C SER A 16 -3.25 -1.94 6.11
N ILE A 17 -1.95 -1.78 5.85
CA ILE A 17 -0.95 -1.53 6.90
C ILE A 17 -1.23 -0.15 7.52
N PRO A 18 -1.35 -0.05 8.85
CA PRO A 18 -1.67 1.21 9.52
C PRO A 18 -0.50 2.22 9.50
N ASP A 19 0.73 1.72 9.40
CA ASP A 19 1.93 2.54 9.24
C ASP A 19 2.08 3.04 7.79
N SER A 20 2.89 4.09 7.60
CA SER A 20 3.20 4.62 6.27
C SER A 20 4.02 3.62 5.44
N VAL A 21 3.52 3.31 4.24
CA VAL A 21 4.15 2.43 3.27
C VAL A 21 4.35 3.17 1.95
N LEU A 22 5.55 3.05 1.39
CA LEU A 22 5.88 3.50 0.03
C LEU A 22 6.35 2.30 -0.79
N THR A 23 5.94 2.23 -2.05
CA THR A 23 6.40 1.19 -2.99
C THR A 23 7.23 1.83 -4.08
N ILE A 24 8.41 1.26 -4.36
CA ILE A 24 9.28 1.67 -5.47
C ILE A 24 9.42 0.56 -6.51
N ASP A 25 9.68 0.94 -7.76
CA ASP A 25 10.10 -0.01 -8.79
C ASP A 25 11.62 -0.26 -8.77
N ALA A 26 12.09 -1.14 -9.67
CA ALA A 26 13.51 -1.47 -9.80
C ALA A 26 14.39 -0.28 -10.26
N GLU A 27 13.78 0.77 -10.80
CA GLU A 27 14.43 2.01 -11.22
C GLU A 27 14.42 3.07 -10.10
N GLN A 28 14.02 2.68 -8.88
CA GLN A 28 13.92 3.52 -7.69
C GLN A 28 12.91 4.66 -7.82
N ARG A 29 11.88 4.51 -8.65
CA ARG A 29 10.78 5.46 -8.77
C ARG A 29 9.66 5.11 -7.80
N LEU A 30 9.07 6.12 -7.18
CA LEU A 30 7.87 5.96 -6.36
C LEU A 30 6.69 5.55 -7.24
N ILE A 31 6.03 4.44 -6.89
CA ILE A 31 4.88 3.89 -7.63
C ILE A 31 3.58 4.06 -6.85
N THR A 32 3.61 3.87 -5.53
CA THR A 32 2.42 4.06 -4.67
C THR A 32 2.80 4.55 -3.27
N LEU A 33 1.87 5.29 -2.68
CA LEU A 33 1.77 5.56 -1.26
C LEU A 33 0.47 4.91 -0.74
N ASN A 34 0.48 4.43 0.51
CA ASN A 34 -0.78 4.14 1.21
C ASN A 34 -1.32 5.43 1.89
N ALA A 35 -2.58 5.43 2.32
CA ALA A 35 -3.21 6.63 2.87
C ALA A 35 -2.45 7.27 4.06
N PRO A 36 -1.88 6.51 5.02
CA PRO A 36 -0.98 7.08 6.03
C PRO A 36 0.26 7.77 5.45
N ALA A 37 0.88 7.21 4.41
CA ALA A 37 2.05 7.79 3.76
C ALA A 37 1.71 9.05 2.95
N GLU A 38 0.55 9.09 2.29
CA GLU A 38 0.05 10.31 1.63
C GLU A 38 -0.12 11.44 2.65
N THR A 39 -0.72 11.13 3.82
CA THR A 39 -0.92 12.08 4.91
C THR A 39 0.42 12.59 5.48
N LEU A 40 1.38 11.69 5.69
CA LEU A 40 2.69 12.03 6.25
C LEU A 40 3.51 12.92 5.31
N THR A 41 3.44 12.65 4.01
CA THR A 41 4.26 13.32 2.99
C THR A 41 3.59 14.54 2.38
N GLY A 42 2.26 14.68 2.51
CA GLY A 42 1.47 15.74 1.90
C GLY A 42 1.25 15.58 0.40
N HIS A 43 1.47 14.38 -0.14
CA HIS A 43 1.34 14.08 -1.57
C HIS A 43 0.49 12.82 -1.77
N PRO A 44 -0.53 12.86 -2.65
CA PRO A 44 -1.26 11.67 -3.08
C PRO A 44 -0.41 10.77 -3.99
#